data_AF-A0A653I2W8-F1
#
_entry.id   AF-A0A653I2W8-F1
#
_cell.length_a   1.000
_cell.length_b   1.000
_cell.length_c   1.000
_cell.angle_alpha   90.00
_cell.angle_beta   90.00
_cell.angle_gamma   90.00
#
_symmetry.space_group_name_H-M   'P 1'
#
loop_
_entity.id
_entity.type
_entity.pdbx_description
1 polymer ?
#
loop_
_entity_poly.entity_id
_entity_poly.type
_entity_poly.pdbx_seq_one_letter_code
_entity_poly.pdbx_strand_id
1 'polypeptide(L)' 'MLYTLTVFADRGETLLDDTFESPNDSDAREEGIRRLKEGQFEHKGARVTRAGKLIHFERAYLPKIVPVAGSST' A
#
# COMPACT_ATOMS: atom_id res chain seq x y z
N MET A 1 -9.05 1.48 18.33
CA MET A 1 -8.91 2.74 17.55
C MET A 1 -9.11 2.39 16.08
N LEU A 2 -9.75 3.26 15.28
CA LEU A 2 -10.05 2.99 13.87
C LEU A 2 -8.90 3.43 12.95
N TYR A 3 -8.45 2.55 12.08
CA TYR A 3 -7.41 2.79 11.08
C TYR A 3 -7.96 2.49 9.68
N THR A 4 -7.37 3.12 8.66
CA THR A 4 -7.68 2.88 7.25
C THR A 4 -6.45 2.31 6.56
N LEU A 5 -6.59 1.16 5.90
CA LEU A 5 -5.63 0.58 4.97
C LEU A 5 -6.07 0.92 3.55
N THR A 6 -5.27 1.73 2.86
CA THR A 6 -5.47 2.01 1.44
C THR A 6 -4.34 1.42 0.61
N VAL A 7 -4.67 0.70 -0.46
CA VAL A 7 -3.72 0.12 -1.43
C VAL A 7 -3.95 0.74 -2.78
N PHE A 8 -2.87 1.04 -3.49
CA PHE A 8 -2.84 1.67 -4.80
C PHE A 8 -2.19 0.75 -5.84
N ALA A 9 -2.77 0.74 -7.04
CA ALA A 9 -2.14 0.21 -8.23
C ALA A 9 -0.96 1.10 -8.65
N ASP A 10 -0.11 0.56 -9.52
CA ASP A 10 1.08 1.24 -10.04
C ASP A 10 0.76 2.55 -10.77
N ARG A 11 -0.47 2.68 -11.27
CA ARG A 11 -1.00 3.88 -11.97
C ARG A 11 -1.80 4.82 -11.05
N GLY A 12 -1.83 4.56 -9.74
CA GLY A 12 -2.49 5.39 -8.74
C GLY A 12 -3.97 5.10 -8.50
N GLU A 13 -4.55 4.10 -9.16
CA GLU A 13 -5.92 3.62 -8.88
C GLU A 13 -5.99 2.96 -7.50
N THR A 14 -7.07 3.18 -6.76
CA THR A 14 -7.28 2.52 -5.46
C THR A 14 -7.72 1.08 -5.67
N LEU A 15 -6.97 0.12 -5.11
CA LEU A 15 -7.25 -1.31 -5.13
C LEU A 15 -7.98 -1.78 -3.88
N LEU A 16 -7.70 -1.15 -2.73
CA LEU A 16 -8.31 -1.45 -1.44
C LEU A 16 -8.45 -0.14 -0.66
N ASP A 17 -9.59 0.04 -0.01
CA ASP A 17 -9.79 1.10 0.99
C ASP A 17 -10.67 0.51 2.10
N ASP A 18 -10.01 -0.09 3.09
CA ASP A 18 -10.66 -0.83 4.17
C ASP A 18 -10.34 -0.23 5.53
N THR A 19 -11.23 -0.40 6.49
CA THR A 19 -11.07 0.08 7.85
C THR A 19 -10.95 -1.07 8.84
N PHE A 20 -10.11 -0.91 9.86
CA PHE A 20 -9.92 -1.92 10.88
C PHE A 20 -9.64 -1.31 12.25
N GLU A 21 -9.97 -2.08 13.29
CA GLU A 21 -9.68 -1.70 14.66
C GLU A 21 -8.36 -2.28 15.13
N SER A 22 -7.61 -1.48 15.89
CA SER A 22 -6.41 -1.92 16.59
C SER A 22 -6.23 -1.12 17.90
N PRO A 23 -5.63 -1.69 18.95
CA PRO A 23 -5.48 -1.03 20.25
C PRO A 23 -4.48 0.14 20.22
N ASN A 24 -3.46 0.12 19.37
CA ASN A 24 -2.41 1.15 19.33
C ASN A 24 -1.74 1.25 17.94
N ASP A 25 -0.86 2.25 17.75
CA ASP A 25 -0.19 2.51 16.46
C ASP A 25 0.77 1.38 16.04
N SER A 26 1.41 0.72 16.99
CA SER A 26 2.36 -0.37 16.72
C SER A 26 1.62 -1.58 16.18
N ASP A 27 0.58 -2.02 16.88
CA ASP A 27 -0.23 -3.17 16.49
C ASP A 27 -0.97 -2.90 15.17
N ALA A 28 -1.41 -1.65 14.94
CA ALA A 28 -2.04 -1.27 13.69
C ALA A 28 -1.08 -1.33 12.49
N ARG A 29 0.20 -0.99 12.70
CA ARG A 29 1.23 -1.14 11.66
C ARG A 29 1.43 -2.61 11.31
N GLU A 30 1.58 -3.47 12.32
CA GLU A 30 1.80 -4.91 12.11
C GLU A 30 0.59 -5.57 11.43
N GLU A 31 -0.61 -5.24 11.87
CA GLU A 31 -1.86 -5.72 11.25
C GLU A 31 -2.00 -5.25 9.80
N GLY A 32 -1.67 -4.00 9.50
CA GLY A 32 -1.67 -3.50 8.12
C GLY A 32 -0.71 -4.26 7.22
N ILE A 33 0.52 -4.53 7.69
CA ILE A 33 1.51 -5.33 6.95
C ILE A 33 1.00 -6.76 6.73
N ARG A 34 0.39 -7.37 7.76
CA ARG A 34 -0.19 -8.72 7.67
C ARG A 34 -1.29 -8.78 6.60
N ARG A 35 -2.22 -7.82 6.59
CA ARG A 35 -3.29 -7.73 5.59
C ARG A 35 -2.78 -7.53 4.17
N LEU A 36 -1.72 -6.74 3.98
CA LEU A 36 -1.10 -6.58 2.66
C LEU A 36 -0.58 -7.91 2.12
N LYS A 37 0.08 -8.69 2.98
CA LYS A 37 0.59 -10.02 2.61
C LYS A 37 -0.52 -11.00 2.29
N GLU A 38 -1.54 -11.08 3.14
CA GLU A 38 -2.68 -11.98 2.94
C GLU A 38 -3.51 -11.62 1.71
N GLY A 39 -3.64 -10.32 1.42
CA GLY A 39 -4.32 -9.82 0.23
C GLY A 39 -3.49 -9.85 -1.07
N GLN A 40 -2.27 -10.42 -1.03
CA GLN A 40 -1.34 -10.45 -2.18
C GLN A 40 -1.05 -9.04 -2.75
N PHE A 41 -1.10 -8.02 -1.91
CA PHE A 41 -0.77 -6.63 -2.22
C PHE A 41 0.70 -6.30 -1.92
N GLU A 42 1.52 -7.31 -1.64
CA GLU A 42 2.97 -7.13 -1.52
C GLU A 42 3.50 -6.39 -2.75
N HIS A 43 4.38 -5.41 -2.51
CA HIS A 43 4.97 -4.55 -3.55
C HIS A 43 4.03 -3.51 -4.20
N LYS A 44 2.76 -3.44 -3.81
CA LYS A 44 1.88 -2.31 -4.17
C LYS A 44 2.14 -1.12 -3.24
N GLY A 45 1.87 0.08 -3.74
CA GLY A 45 1.90 1.26 -2.88
C GLY A 45 0.77 1.18 -1.87
N ALA A 46 1.05 1.29 -0.58
CA ALA A 46 0.01 1.20 0.44
C ALA A 46 0.29 2.11 1.63
N ARG A 47 -0.77 2.42 2.37
CA ARG A 47 -0.67 3.20 3.61
C ARG A 47 -1.67 2.73 4.65
N VAL A 48 -1.25 2.82 5.91
CA VAL A 48 -2.12 2.75 7.09
C VAL A 48 -2.21 4.14 7.69
N THR A 49 -3.43 4.64 7.92
CA THR A 49 -3.65 5.97 8.50
C THR A 49 -4.67 5.94 9.63
N ARG A 50 -4.58 6.92 10.54
CA ARG A 50 -5.60 7.20 11.57
C ARG A 50 -5.77 8.69 11.71
N ALA A 51 -6.98 9.21 11.51
CA ALA A 51 -7.29 10.63 11.73
C ALA A 51 -6.25 11.58 11.09
N GLY A 52 -5.83 11.28 9.85
CA GLY A 52 -4.81 12.05 9.12
C GLY A 52 -3.35 11.74 9.47
N LYS A 53 -3.07 10.97 10.54
CA LYS A 53 -1.72 10.50 10.88
C LYS A 53 -1.34 9.29 10.01
N LEU A 54 -0.16 9.34 9.39
CA LEU A 54 0.43 8.20 8.70
C LEU A 54 1.10 7.26 9.70
N ILE A 55 0.66 6.00 9.72
CA ILE A 55 1.15 4.96 10.64
C ILE A 55 2.15 4.04 9.94
N HIS A 56 1.84 3.68 8.70
CA HIS A 56 2.72 2.87 7.85
C HIS A 56 2.59 3.31 6.40
N PHE A 57 3.70 3.20 5.67
CA PHE A 57 3.78 3.45 4.24
C PHE A 57 4.61 2.34 3.61
N GLU A 58 4.03 1.66 2.63
CA GLU A 58 4.68 0.68 1.78
C GLU A 58 4.96 1.34 0.42
N ARG A 59 6.22 1.28 -0.02
CA ARG A 59 6.62 1.86 -1.30
C ARG A 59 6.29 0.86 -2.42
N ALA A 60 5.57 1.32 -3.44
CA ALA A 60 5.36 0.53 -4.65
C ALA A 60 6.70 0.13 -5.28
N TYR A 61 6.87 -1.15 -5.61
CA TYR A 61 7.97 -1.60 -6.45
C TYR A 61 7.55 -1.48 -7.91
N LEU A 62 7.93 -0.36 -8.54
CA LEU A 62 7.73 -0.19 -9.96
C LEU A 62 8.90 -0.83 -10.71
N PRO A 63 8.65 -1.75 -11.68
CA PRO A 63 9.72 -2.17 -12.56
C PRO A 63 10.30 -0.93 -13.23
N LYS A 64 11.64 -0.86 -13.34
CA LYS A 64 12.30 0.23 -14.06
C LYS A 64 11.66 0.31 -15.45
N ILE A 65 11.05 1.45 -15.78
CA ILE A 65 10.70 1.77 -17.16
C ILE A 65 12.04 1.94 -17.86
N VAL A 66 12.58 0.85 -18.41
CA VAL A 66 13.67 0.91 -19.37
C VAL A 66 12.99 1.31 -20.68
N PRO A 67 13.30 2.47 -21.27
CA PRO A 67 12.83 2.77 -22.61
C PRO A 67 13.33 1.65 -23.51
N VAL A 68 12.43 0.94 -24.19
CA VAL A 68 12.81 -0.03 -25.21
C VAL A 68 13.47 0.78 -26.33
N ALA A 69 14.80 0.76 -26.37
CA ALA A 69 15.54 1.29 -27.49
C ALA A 69 15.23 0.43 -28.72
N GLY A 70 14.55 1.03 -29.71
CA GLY A 70 14.39 0.47 -31.04
C GLY A 70 13.00 -0.05 -31.37
N SER A 71 12.14 0.85 -31.86
CA SER A 71 11.18 0.48 -32.92
C SER A 71 11.12 1.64 -33.91
N SER A 72 12.22 1.81 -34.65
CA SER A 72 12.21 2.48 -35.95
C SER A 72 12.23 1.36 -36.98
N THR A 73 11.08 1.04 -37.55
CA THR A 73 10.99 0.31 -38.83
C THR A 73 10.78 1.34 -39.93
#